data_AF-A0A496Y830-F1
#
_entry.id   AF-A0A496Y830-F1
#
_cell.length_a   1.000
_cell.length_b   1.000
_cell.length_c   1.000
_cell.angle_alpha   90.00
_cell.angle_beta   90.00
_cell.angle_gamma   90.00
#
_symmetry.space_group_name_H-M   'P 1'
#
loop_
_entity.id
_entity.type
_entity.pdbx_description
1 polymer ?
#
loop_
_entity_poly.entity_id
_entity_poly.type
_entity_poly.pdbx_seq_one_letter_code
_entity_poly.pdbx_strand_id
1 'polypeptide(L)'
;MAWTPLAERYLYTSLVGVSLAVGILLARAGKYTKKFIFLVGCLVLFFGWQTALRNIVWQNNITLFADVVKKSPLFAPGHNEYGIALLAAGNTKEAKEQFALASKLSCKSRFHPLAAVNLAGFGSSEAFENNIRSNLEHRKLPRRLRIVFLRKLAKNIDYRMLDATDPAERKELFLKAVEVQRKLHVETRNPFNLYREGQLHLALGKKIRQDHVFSGYASTAMITTQSPLVNCTENC
;
A
#
# COMPACT_ATOMS: atom_id res chain seq x y z
N MET A 1 8.06 2.11 0.33
CA MET A 1 7.68 3.24 1.20
C MET A 1 8.69 3.35 2.32
N ALA A 2 9.44 4.45 2.41
CA ALA A 2 10.32 4.72 3.55
C ALA A 2 9.43 5.00 4.78
N TRP A 3 9.49 4.15 5.80
CA TRP A 3 8.60 4.22 6.96
C TRP A 3 8.86 5.45 7.85
N THR A 4 9.99 6.14 7.63
CA THR A 4 10.31 7.45 8.22
C THR A 4 11.30 8.24 7.34
N PRO A 5 10.87 9.05 6.36
CA PRO A 5 11.73 10.11 5.79
C PRO A 5 12.00 11.23 6.82
N LEU A 6 11.48 11.07 8.05
CA LEU A 6 11.70 11.95 9.19
C LEU A 6 13.19 12.13 9.51
N ALA A 7 14.03 11.13 9.27
CA ALA A 7 15.47 11.22 9.50
C ALA A 7 16.17 12.05 8.41
N GLU A 8 15.73 11.91 7.15
CA GLU A 8 16.32 12.59 5.99
C GLU A 8 16.12 14.11 6.08
N ARG A 9 14.97 14.57 6.61
CA ARG A 9 14.72 16.01 6.77
C ARG A 9 15.66 16.71 7.76
N TYR A 10 16.07 16.04 8.84
CA TYR A 10 17.02 16.61 9.81
C TYR A 10 18.47 16.57 9.28
N LEU A 11 18.74 15.70 8.29
CA LEU A 11 20.02 15.67 7.61
C LEU A 11 20.29 16.97 6.85
N TYR A 12 19.26 17.53 6.19
CA TYR A 12 19.41 18.76 5.41
C TYR A 12 19.81 19.97 6.25
N THR A 13 19.28 20.10 7.46
CA THR A 13 19.66 21.19 8.38
C THR A 13 21.12 21.07 8.82
N SER A 14 21.60 19.85 9.11
CA SER A 14 23.00 19.62 9.51
C SER A 14 23.97 19.81 8.34
N LEU A 15 23.54 19.51 7.10
CA LEU A 15 24.33 19.67 5.88
C LEU A 15 24.73 21.13 5.61
N VAL A 16 23.91 22.11 5.99
CA VAL A 16 24.25 23.53 5.81
C VAL A 16 25.54 23.89 6.54
N GLY A 17 25.65 23.53 7.82
CA GLY A 17 26.86 23.80 8.61
C GLY A 17 28.10 23.09 8.06
N VAL A 18 27.96 21.83 7.67
CA VAL A 18 29.05 21.04 7.07
C VAL A 18 29.52 21.65 5.75
N SER A 19 28.59 22.10 4.89
CA SER A 19 28.93 22.70 3.60
C SER A 19 29.69 24.03 3.75
N LEU A 20 29.29 24.87 4.71
CA LEU A 20 30.00 26.11 5.03
C LEU A 20 31.40 25.84 5.58
N ALA A 21 31.53 24.89 6.51
CA ALA A 21 32.82 24.52 7.07
C ALA A 21 33.79 24.00 6.00
N VAL A 22 33.32 23.12 5.10
CA VAL A 22 34.10 22.62 3.96
C VAL A 22 34.52 23.76 3.02
N GLY A 23 33.61 24.71 2.72
CA GLY A 23 33.90 25.88 1.91
C GLY A 23 35.00 26.79 2.51
N ILE A 24 34.95 27.05 3.81
CA ILE A 24 35.95 27.85 4.53
C ILE A 24 37.31 27.14 4.55
N LEU A 25 37.33 25.82 4.79
CA LEU A 25 38.55 25.02 4.78
C LEU A 25 39.20 25.01 3.39
N LEU A 26 38.40 24.86 2.33
CA LEU A 26 38.87 24.94 0.95
C LEU A 26 39.47 26.30 0.62
N ALA A 27 38.83 27.39 1.03
CA ALA A 27 39.32 28.75 0.80
C ALA A 27 40.66 29.03 1.52
N ARG A 28 40.93 28.35 2.64
CA ARG A 28 42.15 28.50 3.44
C ARG A 28 43.26 27.48 3.13
N ALA A 29 42.97 26.42 2.38
CA ALA A 29 43.89 25.28 2.17
C ALA A 29 45.10 25.58 1.28
N GLY A 30 45.12 26.71 0.53
CA GLY A 30 46.28 27.19 -0.23
C GLY A 30 46.93 26.11 -1.11
N LYS A 31 48.16 25.69 -0.76
CA LYS A 31 48.94 24.68 -1.51
C LYS A 31 48.39 23.24 -1.38
N TYR A 32 47.58 22.94 -0.37
CA TYR A 32 47.00 21.60 -0.13
C TYR A 32 45.65 21.38 -0.82
N THR A 33 45.10 22.42 -1.47
CA THR A 33 43.79 22.40 -2.11
C THR A 33 43.63 21.25 -3.11
N LYS A 34 44.65 20.96 -3.92
CA LYS A 34 44.62 19.84 -4.88
C LYS A 34 44.52 18.46 -4.20
N LYS A 35 45.24 18.25 -3.08
CA LYS A 35 45.18 16.99 -2.31
C LYS A 35 43.82 16.82 -1.63
N PHE A 36 43.27 17.92 -1.09
CA PHE A 36 41.95 17.91 -0.46
C PHE A 36 40.83 17.64 -1.47
N ILE A 37 40.86 18.30 -2.63
CA ILE A 37 39.90 18.04 -3.73
C ILE A 37 39.98 16.58 -4.19
N PHE A 38 41.19 16.02 -4.33
CA PHE A 38 41.37 14.62 -4.68
C PHE A 38 40.73 13.68 -3.63
N LEU A 39 41.00 13.91 -2.34
CA LEU A 39 40.39 13.15 -1.24
C LEU A 39 38.87 13.22 -1.25
N VAL A 40 38.30 14.43 -1.39
CA VAL A 40 36.85 14.64 -1.47
C VAL A 40 36.29 13.93 -2.71
N GLY A 41 36.96 14.01 -3.86
CA GLY A 41 36.57 13.31 -5.09
C GLY A 41 36.54 11.80 -4.90
N CYS A 42 37.56 11.19 -4.28
CA CYS A 42 37.57 9.76 -3.96
C CYS A 42 36.42 9.39 -3.03
N LEU A 43 36.13 10.22 -2.02
CA LEU A 43 35.05 10.00 -1.06
C LEU A 43 33.68 10.06 -1.74
N VAL A 44 33.47 11.04 -2.64
CA VAL A 44 32.26 11.16 -3.46
C VAL A 44 32.10 9.95 -4.37
N LEU A 45 33.16 9.49 -5.05
CA LEU A 45 33.10 8.30 -5.89
C LEU A 45 32.79 7.04 -5.08
N PHE A 46 33.37 6.88 -3.90
CA PHE A 46 33.10 5.76 -3.00
C PHE A 46 31.64 5.73 -2.53
N PHE A 47 31.11 6.86 -2.05
CA PHE A 47 29.70 6.94 -1.65
C PHE A 47 28.74 6.86 -2.84
N GLY A 48 29.13 7.39 -4.00
CA GLY A 48 28.39 7.25 -5.25
C GLY A 48 28.27 5.78 -5.68
N TRP A 49 29.36 5.03 -5.60
CA TRP A 49 29.38 3.59 -5.86
C TRP A 49 28.48 2.81 -4.88
N GLN A 50 28.59 3.08 -3.58
CA GLN A 50 27.72 2.46 -2.57
C GLN A 50 26.23 2.77 -2.82
N THR A 51 25.94 3.99 -3.24
CA THR A 51 24.58 4.42 -3.59
C THR A 51 24.07 3.70 -4.83
N ALA A 52 24.91 3.53 -5.86
CA ALA A 52 24.57 2.80 -7.07
C ALA A 52 24.26 1.32 -6.78
N LEU A 53 25.10 0.64 -5.99
CA LEU A 53 24.86 -0.75 -5.57
C LEU A 53 23.54 -0.89 -4.81
N ARG A 54 23.24 0.06 -3.94
CA ARG A 54 21.99 0.05 -3.17
C ARG A 54 20.77 0.28 -4.06
N ASN A 55 20.90 1.10 -5.10
CA ASN A 55 19.84 1.33 -6.06
C ASN A 55 19.46 0.05 -6.83
N ILE A 56 20.44 -0.81 -7.13
CA ILE A 56 20.20 -2.13 -7.75
C ILE A 56 19.36 -3.02 -6.82
N VAL A 57 19.69 -3.05 -5.52
CA VAL A 57 18.91 -3.83 -4.52
C VAL A 57 17.45 -3.35 -4.44
N TRP A 58 17.22 -2.06 -4.63
CA TRP A 58 15.87 -1.45 -4.53
C TRP A 58 14.97 -1.77 -5.73
N GLN A 59 15.53 -2.26 -6.84
CA GLN A 59 14.74 -2.67 -7.99
C GLN A 59 13.99 -3.99 -7.74
N ASN A 60 14.47 -4.83 -6.83
CA ASN A 60 13.86 -6.11 -6.52
C ASN A 60 13.32 -6.12 -5.08
N ASN A 61 12.00 -6.19 -4.96
CA ASN A 61 11.31 -6.18 -3.67
C ASN A 61 11.72 -7.36 -2.77
N ILE A 62 12.03 -8.53 -3.34
CA ILE A 62 12.48 -9.70 -2.58
C ILE A 62 13.82 -9.40 -1.93
N THR A 63 14.82 -8.95 -2.70
CA THR A 63 16.15 -8.65 -2.15
C THR A 63 16.12 -7.49 -1.17
N LEU A 64 15.30 -6.47 -1.45
CA LEU A 64 15.10 -5.34 -0.57
C LEU A 64 14.56 -5.77 0.79
N PHE A 65 13.45 -6.52 0.82
CA PHE A 65 12.81 -6.90 2.07
C PHE A 65 13.53 -8.05 2.79
N ALA A 66 14.27 -8.91 2.05
CA ALA A 66 15.20 -9.86 2.65
C ALA A 66 16.30 -9.15 3.45
N ASP A 67 16.90 -8.09 2.90
CA ASP A 67 17.90 -7.28 3.59
C ASP A 67 17.30 -6.54 4.81
N VAL A 68 16.07 -6.04 4.69
CA VAL A 68 15.34 -5.42 5.81
C VAL A 68 15.14 -6.40 6.96
N VAL A 69 14.64 -7.61 6.67
CA VAL A 69 14.40 -8.64 7.69
C VAL A 69 15.72 -9.11 8.31
N LYS A 70 16.80 -9.21 7.52
CA LYS A 70 18.14 -9.55 8.02
C LYS A 70 18.69 -8.49 8.97
N LYS A 71 18.55 -7.20 8.64
CA LYS A 71 19.05 -6.07 9.45
C LYS A 71 18.14 -5.70 10.62
N SER A 72 16.86 -6.05 10.55
CA SER A 72 15.86 -5.67 11.54
C SER A 72 14.86 -6.83 11.76
N PRO A 73 15.29 -7.94 12.40
CA PRO A 73 14.49 -9.16 12.54
C PRO A 73 13.27 -9.02 13.46
N LEU A 74 13.15 -7.91 14.20
CA LEU A 74 11.99 -7.62 15.04
C LEU A 74 11.01 -6.64 14.36
N PHE A 75 11.30 -6.21 13.13
CA PHE A 75 10.48 -5.24 12.41
C PHE A 75 9.33 -5.94 11.67
N ALA A 76 8.18 -6.07 12.34
CA ALA A 76 7.02 -6.78 11.81
C ALA A 76 6.54 -6.31 10.41
N PRO A 77 6.53 -5.00 10.07
CA PRO A 77 6.21 -4.57 8.72
C PRO A 77 7.19 -5.07 7.67
N GLY A 78 8.48 -5.20 7.99
CA GLY A 78 9.48 -5.77 7.10
C GLY A 78 9.16 -7.20 6.72
N HIS A 79 8.80 -8.04 7.71
CA HIS A 79 8.36 -9.41 7.47
C HIS A 79 7.08 -9.48 6.62
N ASN A 80 6.11 -8.59 6.86
CA ASN A 80 4.88 -8.54 6.05
C ASN A 80 5.15 -8.18 4.59
N GLU A 81 5.92 -7.14 4.34
CA GLU A 81 6.27 -6.75 2.97
C GLU A 81 7.15 -7.81 2.29
N TYR A 82 8.02 -8.48 3.05
CA TYR A 82 8.79 -9.61 2.52
C TYR A 82 7.88 -10.76 2.09
N GLY A 83 6.89 -11.11 2.92
CA GLY A 83 5.87 -12.11 2.56
C GLY A 83 5.07 -11.72 1.30
N ILE A 84 4.74 -10.44 1.12
CA ILE A 84 4.07 -9.96 -0.10
C ILE A 84 4.96 -10.13 -1.33
N ALA A 85 6.24 -9.75 -1.23
CA ALA A 85 7.20 -9.90 -2.31
C ALA A 85 7.42 -11.38 -2.69
N LEU A 86 7.52 -12.27 -1.69
CA LEU A 86 7.63 -13.72 -1.89
C LEU A 86 6.37 -14.30 -2.53
N LEU A 87 5.17 -13.88 -2.11
CA LEU A 87 3.91 -14.28 -2.75
C LEU A 87 3.85 -13.87 -4.22
N ALA A 88 4.27 -12.64 -4.54
CA ALA A 88 4.29 -12.15 -5.90
C ALA A 88 5.26 -12.94 -6.80
N ALA A 89 6.30 -13.54 -6.20
CA ALA A 89 7.28 -14.38 -6.87
C ALA A 89 6.89 -15.87 -6.93
N GLY A 90 5.75 -16.26 -6.34
CA GLY A 90 5.29 -17.66 -6.29
C GLY A 90 5.85 -18.47 -5.12
N ASN A 91 6.69 -17.89 -4.26
CA ASN A 91 7.27 -18.55 -3.08
C ASN A 91 6.26 -18.59 -1.91
N THR A 92 5.17 -19.34 -2.10
CA THR A 92 4.02 -19.36 -1.19
C THR A 92 4.34 -19.87 0.21
N LYS A 93 5.19 -20.91 0.33
CA LYS A 93 5.57 -21.49 1.62
C LYS A 93 6.32 -20.49 2.50
N GLU A 94 7.39 -19.91 1.97
CA GLU A 94 8.19 -18.91 2.70
C GLU A 94 7.35 -17.67 3.03
N ALA A 95 6.48 -17.24 2.11
CA ALA A 95 5.62 -16.09 2.38
C ALA A 95 4.70 -16.33 3.59
N LYS A 96 4.11 -17.52 3.70
CA LYS A 96 3.26 -17.89 4.85
C LYS A 96 4.04 -17.82 6.17
N GLU A 97 5.27 -18.31 6.18
CA GLU A 97 6.16 -18.24 7.35
C GLU A 97 6.46 -16.79 7.74
N GLN A 98 6.75 -15.93 6.76
CA GLN A 98 6.99 -14.50 7.00
C GLN A 98 5.75 -13.77 7.55
N PHE A 99 4.54 -14.08 7.05
CA PHE A 99 3.31 -13.53 7.61
C PHE A 99 3.02 -14.02 9.02
N ALA A 100 3.31 -15.28 9.33
CA ALA A 100 3.18 -15.83 10.68
C ALA A 100 4.13 -15.11 11.66
N LEU A 101 5.39 -14.89 11.26
CA LEU A 101 6.35 -14.10 12.03
C LEU A 101 5.87 -12.66 12.22
N ALA A 102 5.42 -12.01 11.14
CA ALA A 102 4.89 -10.64 11.21
C ALA A 102 3.69 -10.55 12.17
N SER A 103 2.76 -11.51 12.14
CA SER A 103 1.60 -11.55 13.02
C SER A 103 2.02 -11.75 14.49
N LYS A 104 2.99 -12.63 14.75
CA LYS A 104 3.52 -12.87 16.11
C LYS A 104 4.21 -11.62 16.68
N LEU A 105 5.08 -10.98 15.89
CA LEU A 105 5.81 -9.78 16.29
C LEU A 105 4.88 -8.58 16.51
N SER A 106 3.80 -8.48 15.75
CA SER A 106 2.89 -7.34 15.79
C SER A 106 1.71 -7.50 16.75
N CYS A 107 1.62 -8.58 17.55
CA CYS A 107 0.46 -8.93 18.41
C CYS A 107 -0.19 -7.76 19.20
N LYS A 108 0.59 -6.73 19.58
CA LYS A 108 0.10 -5.51 20.27
C LYS A 108 0.15 -4.21 19.45
N SER A 109 0.66 -4.25 18.22
CA SER A 109 0.85 -3.09 17.35
C SER A 109 -0.39 -2.79 16.50
N ARG A 110 -0.58 -1.51 16.13
CA ARG A 110 -1.58 -1.06 15.14
C ARG A 110 -1.44 -1.77 13.79
N PHE A 111 -0.27 -2.36 13.51
CA PHE A 111 0.03 -3.10 12.28
C PHE A 111 -0.44 -4.57 12.31
N HIS A 112 -0.80 -5.12 13.48
CA HIS A 112 -1.28 -6.50 13.63
C HIS A 112 -2.32 -6.96 12.62
N PRO A 113 -3.37 -6.16 12.35
CA PRO A 113 -4.47 -6.62 11.49
C PRO A 113 -4.02 -6.95 10.07
N LEU A 114 -3.02 -6.24 9.53
CA LEU A 114 -2.58 -6.43 8.15
C LEU A 114 -1.86 -7.77 7.97
N ALA A 115 -0.93 -8.08 8.88
CA ALA A 115 -0.21 -9.35 8.87
C ALA A 115 -1.15 -10.53 9.11
N ALA A 116 -2.08 -10.39 10.07
CA ALA A 116 -3.08 -11.43 10.36
C ALA A 116 -3.99 -11.72 9.15
N VAL A 117 -4.47 -10.70 8.45
CA VAL A 117 -5.30 -10.86 7.24
C VAL A 117 -4.49 -11.49 6.09
N ASN A 118 -3.23 -11.11 5.91
CA ASN A 118 -2.38 -11.73 4.89
C ASN A 118 -2.13 -13.21 5.19
N LEU A 119 -1.90 -13.57 6.46
CA LEU A 119 -1.79 -14.96 6.89
C LEU A 119 -3.11 -15.74 6.70
N ALA A 120 -4.25 -15.12 7.02
CA ALA A 120 -5.57 -15.73 6.85
C ALA A 120 -5.88 -16.09 5.38
N GLY A 121 -5.26 -15.39 4.42
CA GLY A 121 -5.38 -15.69 2.99
C GLY A 121 -4.82 -17.04 2.56
N PHE A 122 -4.05 -17.71 3.42
CA PHE A 122 -3.57 -19.09 3.21
C PHE A 122 -4.48 -20.16 3.83
N GLY A 123 -5.56 -19.76 4.50
CA GLY A 123 -6.58 -20.65 5.04
C GLY A 123 -7.75 -20.85 4.08
N SER A 124 -8.85 -21.39 4.58
CA SER A 124 -10.10 -21.45 3.82
C SER A 124 -10.66 -20.05 3.55
N SER A 125 -11.38 -19.89 2.44
CA SER A 125 -12.04 -18.63 2.12
C SER A 125 -13.01 -18.15 3.21
N GLU A 126 -13.66 -19.09 3.92
CA GLU A 126 -14.52 -18.77 5.05
C GLU A 126 -13.73 -18.24 6.26
N ALA A 127 -12.62 -18.89 6.60
CA ALA A 127 -11.74 -18.42 7.67
C ALA A 127 -11.18 -17.03 7.36
N PHE A 128 -10.82 -16.79 6.09
CA PHE A 128 -10.37 -15.49 5.61
C PHE A 128 -11.46 -14.41 5.74
N GLU A 129 -12.68 -14.70 5.26
CA GLU A 129 -13.84 -13.81 5.34
C GLU A 129 -14.15 -13.46 6.81
N ASN A 130 -14.21 -14.46 7.69
CA ASN A 130 -14.48 -14.27 9.12
C ASN A 130 -13.39 -13.44 9.80
N ASN A 131 -12.11 -13.66 9.45
CA ASN A 131 -11.01 -12.86 9.97
C ASN A 131 -11.14 -11.39 9.58
N ILE A 132 -11.46 -11.10 8.32
CA ILE A 132 -11.66 -9.72 7.86
C ILE A 132 -12.86 -9.07 8.54
N ARG A 133 -14.02 -9.76 8.60
CA ARG A 133 -15.24 -9.25 9.25
C ARG A 133 -14.98 -8.91 10.72
N SER A 134 -14.36 -9.83 11.47
CA SER A 134 -13.97 -9.61 12.86
C SER A 134 -13.08 -8.38 13.04
N ASN A 135 -12.10 -8.18 12.15
CA ASN A 135 -11.25 -6.98 12.18
C ASN A 135 -12.01 -5.69 11.85
N LEU A 136 -12.99 -5.72 10.95
CA LEU A 136 -13.80 -4.56 10.58
C LEU A 136 -14.82 -4.18 11.67
N GLU A 137 -15.35 -5.15 12.42
CA GLU A 137 -16.38 -4.96 13.44
C GLU A 137 -15.79 -4.63 14.81
N HIS A 138 -14.77 -5.36 15.26
CA HIS A 138 -14.27 -5.26 16.63
C HIS A 138 -13.08 -4.31 16.80
N ARG A 139 -12.39 -3.92 15.72
CA ARG A 139 -11.23 -3.02 15.80
C ARG A 139 -11.53 -1.67 15.16
N LYS A 140 -11.16 -0.60 15.87
CA LYS A 140 -11.11 0.76 15.29
C LYS A 140 -9.93 0.85 14.32
N LEU A 141 -10.17 0.45 13.08
CA LEU A 141 -9.18 0.50 11.99
C LEU A 141 -9.14 1.89 11.35
N PRO A 142 -7.95 2.40 10.98
CA PRO A 142 -7.85 3.60 10.16
C PRO A 142 -8.52 3.37 8.80
N ARG A 143 -9.12 4.42 8.23
CA ARG A 143 -9.83 4.41 6.93
C ARG A 143 -9.06 3.67 5.83
N ARG A 144 -7.74 3.91 5.72
CA ARG A 144 -6.88 3.24 4.73
C ARG A 144 -6.90 1.71 4.85
N LEU A 145 -6.83 1.15 6.06
CA LEU A 145 -6.84 -0.30 6.27
C LEU A 145 -8.22 -0.91 6.02
N ARG A 146 -9.31 -0.21 6.39
CA ARG A 146 -10.67 -0.66 6.08
C ARG A 146 -10.86 -0.85 4.57
N ILE A 147 -10.41 0.12 3.77
CA ILE A 147 -10.46 0.04 2.31
C ILE A 147 -9.66 -1.16 1.79
N VAL A 148 -8.45 -1.40 2.31
CA VAL A 148 -7.61 -2.54 1.90
C VAL A 148 -8.30 -3.87 2.21
N PHE A 149 -8.91 -4.00 3.38
CA PHE A 149 -9.61 -5.23 3.79
C PHE A 149 -10.86 -5.49 2.97
N LEU A 150 -11.67 -4.45 2.73
CA LEU A 150 -12.84 -4.56 1.87
C LEU A 150 -12.46 -4.95 0.43
N ARG A 151 -11.37 -4.39 -0.13
CA ARG A 151 -10.87 -4.80 -1.46
C ARG A 151 -10.42 -6.26 -1.50
N LYS A 152 -9.71 -6.70 -0.45
CA LYS A 152 -9.28 -8.10 -0.29
C LYS A 152 -10.48 -9.04 -0.20
N LEU A 153 -11.51 -8.66 0.55
CA LEU A 153 -12.76 -9.42 0.68
C LEU A 153 -13.52 -9.48 -0.65
N ALA A 154 -13.66 -8.34 -1.36
CA ALA A 154 -14.29 -8.30 -2.68
C ALA A 154 -13.60 -9.28 -3.65
N LYS A 155 -12.26 -9.24 -3.70
CA LYS A 155 -11.48 -10.13 -4.55
C LYS A 155 -11.66 -11.62 -4.20
N ASN A 156 -11.75 -11.96 -2.91
CA ASN A 156 -12.01 -13.34 -2.48
C ASN A 156 -13.42 -13.80 -2.88
N ILE A 157 -14.43 -12.94 -2.73
CA ILE A 157 -15.80 -13.25 -3.17
C ILE A 157 -15.83 -13.42 -4.70
N ASP A 158 -15.15 -12.56 -5.45
CA ASP A 158 -15.07 -12.66 -6.92
C ASP A 158 -14.48 -14.00 -7.36
N TYR A 159 -13.41 -14.48 -6.71
CA TYR A 159 -12.86 -15.81 -7.01
C TYR A 159 -13.84 -16.94 -6.73
N ARG A 160 -14.53 -16.90 -5.58
CA ARG A 160 -15.53 -17.92 -5.24
C ARG A 160 -16.71 -17.92 -6.21
N MET A 161 -17.10 -16.75 -6.72
CA MET A 161 -18.18 -16.66 -7.71
C MET A 161 -17.82 -17.33 -9.04
N LEU A 162 -16.53 -17.35 -9.41
CA LEU A 162 -16.07 -18.04 -10.62
C LEU A 162 -16.18 -19.56 -10.48
N ASP A 163 -15.94 -20.09 -9.27
CA ASP A 163 -15.93 -21.52 -8.99
C ASP A 163 -17.32 -22.06 -8.56
N ALA A 164 -18.24 -21.19 -8.14
CA ALA A 164 -19.54 -21.58 -7.58
C ALA A 164 -20.49 -22.17 -8.64
N THR A 165 -20.75 -23.47 -8.54
CA THR A 165 -21.69 -24.20 -9.41
C THR A 165 -23.13 -24.16 -8.89
N ASP A 166 -23.31 -24.15 -7.56
CA ASP A 166 -24.63 -24.14 -6.93
C ASP A 166 -25.31 -22.76 -7.06
N PRO A 167 -26.53 -22.68 -7.62
CA PRO A 167 -27.29 -21.44 -7.70
C PRO A 167 -27.54 -20.76 -6.35
N ALA A 168 -27.70 -21.53 -5.26
CA ALA A 168 -27.96 -20.95 -3.93
C ALA A 168 -26.69 -20.30 -3.36
N GLU A 169 -25.56 -21.00 -3.40
CA GLU A 169 -24.25 -20.43 -3.06
C GLU A 169 -23.93 -19.18 -3.89
N ARG A 170 -24.13 -19.25 -5.21
CA ARG A 170 -23.86 -18.13 -6.11
C ARG A 170 -24.69 -16.90 -5.74
N LYS A 171 -25.97 -17.09 -5.42
CA LYS A 171 -26.85 -16.01 -4.94
C LYS A 171 -26.36 -15.40 -3.63
N GLU A 172 -25.89 -16.21 -2.68
CA GLU A 172 -25.31 -15.73 -1.43
C GLU A 172 -24.06 -14.87 -1.69
N LEU A 173 -23.16 -15.33 -2.58
CA LEU A 173 -21.96 -14.59 -2.95
C LEU A 173 -22.28 -13.24 -3.60
N PHE A 174 -23.27 -13.17 -4.48
CA PHE A 174 -23.73 -11.91 -5.05
C PHE A 174 -24.25 -10.94 -3.98
N LEU A 175 -25.00 -11.41 -2.98
CA LEU A 175 -25.47 -10.57 -1.88
C LEU A 175 -24.31 -10.04 -1.03
N LYS A 176 -23.33 -10.90 -0.72
CA LYS A 176 -22.10 -10.50 -0.03
C LYS A 176 -21.30 -9.47 -0.84
N ALA A 177 -21.18 -9.66 -2.15
CA ALA A 177 -20.49 -8.74 -3.04
C ALA A 177 -21.15 -7.35 -3.03
N VAL A 178 -22.49 -7.28 -3.11
CA VAL A 178 -23.25 -6.02 -3.01
C VAL A 178 -22.94 -5.30 -1.71
N GLU A 179 -22.96 -6.00 -0.58
CA GLU A 179 -22.65 -5.41 0.73
C GLU A 179 -21.24 -4.82 0.78
N VAL A 180 -20.26 -5.55 0.25
CA VAL A 180 -18.85 -5.11 0.22
C VAL A 180 -18.67 -3.89 -0.70
N GLN A 181 -19.29 -3.88 -1.88
CA GLN A 181 -19.23 -2.73 -2.80
C GLN A 181 -19.85 -1.48 -2.20
N ARG A 182 -20.98 -1.63 -1.50
CA ARG A 182 -21.61 -0.52 -0.77
C ARG A 182 -20.69 0.04 0.31
N LYS A 183 -20.09 -0.83 1.14
CA LYS A 183 -19.10 -0.41 2.16
C LYS A 183 -17.89 0.27 1.51
N LEU A 184 -17.39 -0.23 0.38
CA LEU A 184 -16.31 0.40 -0.37
C LEU A 184 -16.71 1.78 -0.89
N HIS A 185 -17.93 1.95 -1.39
CA HIS A 185 -18.43 3.26 -1.80
C HIS A 185 -18.44 4.25 -0.63
N VAL A 186 -18.97 3.86 0.53
CA VAL A 186 -18.96 4.72 1.73
C VAL A 186 -17.53 5.12 2.13
N GLU A 187 -16.60 4.18 2.08
CA GLU A 187 -15.21 4.42 2.49
C GLU A 187 -14.39 5.22 1.46
N THR A 188 -14.65 5.06 0.16
CA THR A 188 -13.83 5.67 -0.90
C THR A 188 -14.50 6.86 -1.57
N ARG A 189 -15.83 6.97 -1.47
CA ARG A 189 -16.68 7.84 -2.28
C ARG A 189 -16.47 7.67 -3.79
N ASN A 190 -15.96 6.51 -4.21
CA ASN A 190 -15.72 6.22 -5.63
C ASN A 190 -17.02 5.73 -6.28
N PRO A 191 -17.50 6.39 -7.35
CA PRO A 191 -18.70 5.97 -8.09
C PRO A 191 -18.56 4.62 -8.78
N PHE A 192 -17.34 4.15 -9.04
CA PHE A 192 -17.11 2.82 -9.63
C PHE A 192 -17.70 1.69 -8.76
N ASN A 193 -17.70 1.84 -7.44
CA ASN A 193 -18.25 0.83 -6.55
C ASN A 193 -19.79 0.77 -6.63
N LEU A 194 -20.46 1.91 -6.84
CA LEU A 194 -21.91 1.95 -7.11
C LEU A 194 -22.25 1.28 -8.44
N TYR A 195 -21.38 1.44 -9.44
CA TYR A 195 -21.55 0.83 -10.76
C TYR A 195 -21.53 -0.70 -10.60
N ARG A 196 -20.50 -1.19 -9.92
CA ARG A 196 -20.35 -2.61 -9.59
C ARG A 196 -21.53 -3.13 -8.78
N GLU A 197 -21.98 -2.39 -7.77
CA GLU A 197 -23.19 -2.73 -7.00
C GLU A 197 -24.42 -2.89 -7.90
N GLY A 198 -24.63 -1.96 -8.85
CA GLY A 198 -25.69 -2.04 -9.85
C GLY A 198 -25.60 -3.27 -10.75
N GLN A 199 -24.40 -3.60 -11.25
CA GLN A 199 -24.17 -4.81 -12.05
C GLN A 199 -24.54 -6.08 -11.27
N LEU A 200 -24.18 -6.16 -9.99
CA LEU A 200 -24.49 -7.31 -9.13
C LEU A 200 -26.00 -7.42 -8.85
N HIS A 201 -26.72 -6.30 -8.72
CA HIS A 201 -28.18 -6.30 -8.59
C HIS A 201 -28.91 -6.80 -9.84
N LEU A 202 -28.42 -6.42 -11.03
CA LEU A 202 -28.94 -6.94 -12.30
C LEU A 202 -28.73 -8.45 -12.40
N ALA A 203 -27.55 -8.93 -12.02
CA ALA A 203 -27.24 -10.36 -11.99
C ALA A 203 -28.15 -11.16 -11.03
N LEU A 204 -28.61 -10.52 -9.94
CA LEU A 204 -29.57 -11.10 -8.99
C LEU A 204 -31.03 -11.09 -9.47
N GLY A 205 -31.32 -10.52 -10.65
CA GLY A 205 -32.69 -10.34 -11.14
C GLY A 205 -33.53 -9.37 -10.30
N LYS A 206 -32.90 -8.58 -9.42
CA LYS A 206 -33.60 -7.58 -8.59
C LYS A 206 -33.70 -6.28 -9.38
N LYS A 207 -34.90 -5.70 -9.46
CA LYS A 207 -35.06 -4.31 -9.94
C LYS A 207 -34.20 -3.39 -9.07
N ILE A 208 -33.26 -2.69 -9.68
CA ILE A 208 -32.46 -1.66 -9.02
C ILE A 208 -33.42 -0.55 -8.56
N ARG A 209 -33.34 -0.13 -7.29
CA ARG A 209 -33.98 1.12 -6.85
C ARG A 209 -33.20 2.27 -7.52
N GLN A 210 -33.73 2.78 -8.64
CA GLN A 210 -33.04 3.71 -9.55
C GLN A 210 -32.55 4.99 -8.84
N ASP A 211 -33.29 5.38 -7.81
CA ASP A 211 -33.12 6.57 -6.98
C ASP A 211 -31.78 6.62 -6.22
N HIS A 212 -31.19 5.46 -5.85
CA HIS A 212 -29.92 5.42 -5.12
C HIS A 212 -28.68 5.42 -6.02
N VAL A 213 -28.74 4.74 -7.17
CA VAL A 213 -27.57 4.57 -8.05
C VAL A 213 -27.31 5.85 -8.84
N PHE A 214 -28.34 6.45 -9.43
CA PHE A 214 -28.19 7.67 -10.26
C PHE A 214 -27.94 8.94 -9.43
N SER A 215 -28.48 9.04 -8.21
CA SER A 215 -28.23 10.17 -7.30
C SER A 215 -26.75 10.29 -6.90
N GLY A 216 -26.08 9.16 -6.64
CA GLY A 216 -24.64 9.13 -6.34
C GLY A 216 -23.76 9.57 -7.51
N TYR A 217 -24.13 9.22 -8.75
CA TYR A 217 -23.45 9.73 -9.94
C TYR A 217 -23.67 11.22 -10.14
N ALA A 218 -24.91 11.70 -10.03
CA ALA A 218 -25.24 13.10 -10.24
C ALA A 218 -24.55 14.01 -9.22
N SER A 219 -24.53 13.62 -7.94
CA SER A 219 -23.86 14.40 -6.87
C SER A 219 -22.33 14.42 -7.01
N THR A 220 -21.72 13.33 -7.46
CA THR A 220 -20.25 13.29 -7.68
C THR A 220 -19.86 14.01 -8.97
N ALA A 221 -20.66 13.90 -10.03
CA ALA A 221 -20.48 14.62 -11.28
C ALA A 221 -20.59 16.14 -11.07
N MET A 222 -21.54 16.61 -10.25
CA MET A 222 -21.68 18.02 -9.89
C MET A 222 -20.46 18.58 -9.14
N ILE A 223 -19.82 17.79 -8.28
CA ILE A 223 -18.60 18.21 -7.56
C ILE A 223 -17.40 18.35 -8.53
N THR A 224 -17.28 17.46 -9.52
CA THR A 224 -16.20 17.57 -10.53
C THR A 224 -16.38 18.74 -11.50
N THR A 225 -17.62 19.16 -11.77
CA THR A 225 -17.93 20.30 -12.65
C THR A 225 -17.78 21.67 -11.98
N GLN A 226 -17.59 21.75 -10.67
CA GLN A 226 -17.35 23.01 -9.94
C GLN A 226 -15.86 23.35 -9.74
N SER A 227 -14.94 22.52 -10.24
CA SER A 227 -13.55 22.94 -10.46
C SER A 227 -13.59 24.02 -11.56
N PRO A 228 -13.12 25.26 -11.34
CA PRO A 228 -13.10 26.23 -12.41
C PRO A 228 -12.21 25.69 -13.52
N LEU A 229 -12.84 25.39 -14.66
CA LEU A 229 -12.15 25.19 -15.92
C LEU A 229 -11.30 26.44 -16.12
N VAL A 230 -9.98 26.27 -16.00
CA VAL A 230 -9.03 27.26 -16.49
C VAL A 230 -9.28 27.32 -18.00
N ASN A 231 -10.05 28.32 -18.42
CA ASN A 231 -10.27 28.69 -19.81
C ASN A 231 -8.91 29.06 -20.41
N CYS A 232 -8.25 28.08 -21.04
CA CYS A 232 -7.14 28.33 -21.95
C CYS A 232 -7.66 28.28 -23.38
N THR A 233 -8.52 29.23 -23.74
CA THR A 233 -8.79 29.57 -25.14
C THR A 233 -9.22 31.04 -25.19
N GLU A 234 -8.26 31.94 -25.48
CA GLU A 234 -8.38 33.02 -26.46
C GLU A 234 -7.27 34.09 -26.25
N ASN A 235 -6.59 34.39 -27.36
CA ASN A 235 -5.79 35.57 -27.69
C ASN A 235 -4.27 35.61 -27.39
N CYS A 236 -3.54 35.74 -28.51
CA CYS A 236 -2.12 36.05 -28.76
C CYS A 236 -1.09 34.91 -28.67
#